data_AF-A0A5P2VZ70-F1
#
_entry.id   AF-A0A5P2VZ70-F1
#
_cell.length_a   1.000
_cell.length_b   1.000
_cell.length_c   1.000
_cell.angle_alpha   90.00
_cell.angle_beta   90.00
_cell.angle_gamma   90.00
#
_symmetry.space_group_name_H-M   'P 1'
#
loop_
_entity.id
_entity.type
_entity.pdbx_description
1 polymer ?
#
loop_
_entity_poly.entity_id
_entity_poly.type
_entity_poly.pdbx_seq_one_letter_code
_entity_poly.pdbx_strand_id
1 'polypeptide(L)'
;MRWFGGCAPGGPAAAVPAGARLLWSDPPLWAVGDWDDHRVTAVDGKDGGARLVVFGPCAARHGELVRVLNGGRPGRGGDVWPGSYTVVRSSRAGGDIPLPPVMFSAVLQEGRWPPGPA
;
A
#
# COMPACT_ATOMS: atom_id res chain seq x y z
N MET A 1 6.44 5.29 -18.60
CA MET A 1 5.46 4.37 -17.97
C MET A 1 5.74 4.28 -16.49
N ARG A 2 4.71 4.10 -15.65
CA ARG A 2 4.82 4.04 -14.18
C ARG A 2 4.53 2.63 -13.71
N TRP A 3 5.44 2.05 -12.94
CA TRP A 3 5.30 0.70 -12.40
C TRP A 3 6.00 0.60 -11.05
N PHE A 4 5.56 -0.34 -10.23
CA PHE A 4 6.15 -0.61 -8.92
C PHE A 4 6.15 -2.12 -8.69
N GLY A 5 6.99 -2.59 -7.77
CA GLY A 5 7.13 -4.01 -7.52
C GLY A 5 7.95 -4.34 -6.29
N GLY A 6 8.00 -5.63 -5.96
CA GLY A 6 8.60 -6.15 -4.74
C GLY A 6 7.57 -6.46 -3.66
N CYS A 7 7.98 -6.37 -2.40
CA CYS A 7 7.18 -6.60 -1.20
C CYS A 7 6.78 -8.06 -0.92
N ALA A 8 7.29 -9.05 -1.67
CA ALA A 8 7.02 -10.47 -1.42
C ALA A 8 7.94 -11.04 -0.30
N PRO A 9 7.41 -11.43 0.86
CA PRO A 9 8.18 -12.11 1.89
C PRO A 9 8.57 -13.51 1.42
N GLY A 10 9.84 -13.90 1.62
CA GLY A 10 10.34 -15.24 1.29
C GLY A 10 10.48 -15.54 -0.21
N GLY A 11 10.21 -14.57 -1.09
CA GLY A 11 10.53 -14.68 -2.52
C GLY A 11 12.04 -14.51 -2.78
N PRO A 12 12.53 -14.81 -4.00
CA PRO A 12 13.87 -14.39 -4.41
C PRO A 12 13.99 -12.89 -4.15
N ALA A 13 15.15 -12.43 -3.64
CA ALA A 13 15.41 -11.01 -3.42
C ALA A 13 14.96 -10.23 -4.66
N ALA A 14 13.86 -9.48 -4.55
CA ALA A 14 13.24 -8.90 -5.71
C ALA A 14 14.25 -7.95 -6.34
N ALA A 15 14.74 -8.30 -7.53
CA ALA A 15 15.74 -7.51 -8.23
C ALA A 15 15.18 -6.08 -8.39
N VAL A 16 15.90 -5.10 -7.84
CA VAL A 16 15.54 -3.69 -7.96
C VAL A 16 15.99 -3.23 -9.35
N PRO A 17 15.07 -2.82 -10.24
CA PRO A 17 15.44 -2.36 -11.57
C PRO A 17 16.34 -1.13 -11.50
N ALA A 18 17.26 -1.00 -12.46
CA ALA A 18 18.08 0.20 -12.58
C ALA A 18 17.18 1.44 -12.80
N GLY A 19 17.47 2.52 -12.06
CA GLY A 19 16.65 3.74 -12.10
C GLY A 19 15.35 3.66 -11.27
N ALA A 20 15.14 2.60 -10.48
CA ALA A 20 14.04 2.54 -9.53
C ALA A 20 14.32 3.39 -8.29
N ARG A 21 13.29 4.10 -7.81
CA ARG A 21 13.25 4.70 -6.48
C ARG A 21 12.88 3.62 -5.47
N LEU A 22 13.78 3.33 -4.53
CA LEU A 22 13.51 2.42 -3.42
C LEU A 22 12.64 3.12 -2.37
N LEU A 23 11.53 2.50 -1.97
CA LEU A 23 10.61 3.00 -0.95
C LEU A 23 10.91 2.40 0.43
N TRP A 24 11.27 1.12 0.48
CA TRP A 24 11.88 0.49 1.65
C TRP A 24 12.66 -0.77 1.25
N SER A 25 13.56 -1.25 2.10
CA SER A 25 14.55 -2.29 1.76
C SER A 25 14.20 -3.72 2.17
N ASP A 26 13.27 -3.94 3.11
CA ASP A 26 12.99 -5.27 3.65
C ASP A 26 11.50 -5.44 4.05
N PRO A 27 10.73 -6.31 3.35
CA PRO A 27 11.03 -6.83 2.01
C PRO A 27 11.03 -5.67 1.00
N PRO A 28 11.93 -5.64 -0.01
CA PRO A 28 12.14 -4.45 -0.82
C PRO A 28 10.89 -4.06 -1.61
N LEU A 29 10.50 -2.78 -1.54
CA LEU A 29 9.47 -2.17 -2.39
C LEU A 29 10.10 -1.03 -3.16
N TRP A 30 9.90 -1.01 -4.47
CA TRP A 30 10.47 -0.01 -5.37
C TRP A 30 9.45 0.48 -6.39
N ALA A 31 9.71 1.66 -6.95
CA ALA A 31 8.88 2.29 -7.97
C ALA A 31 9.76 2.84 -9.10
N VAL A 32 9.32 2.70 -10.34
CA VAL A 32 10.01 3.19 -11.55
C VAL A 32 9.09 4.12 -12.34
N GLY A 33 9.71 5.14 -12.92
CA GLY A 33 9.05 6.18 -13.70
C GLY A 33 8.74 7.41 -12.86
N ASP A 34 8.17 8.42 -13.52
CA ASP A 34 7.84 9.70 -12.89
C ASP A 34 6.59 9.57 -12.01
N TRP A 35 6.84 9.38 -10.72
CA TRP A 35 5.84 9.35 -9.66
C TRP A 35 5.95 10.65 -8.87
N ASP A 36 5.18 11.67 -9.26
CA ASP A 36 5.03 12.89 -8.47
C ASP A 36 4.83 12.54 -6.98
N ASP A 37 5.40 13.32 -6.07
CA ASP A 37 5.31 13.05 -4.63
C ASP A 37 3.86 13.02 -4.11
N HIS A 38 2.93 13.65 -4.83
CA HIS A 38 1.49 13.59 -4.53
C HIS A 38 0.81 12.28 -4.96
N ARG A 39 1.52 11.41 -5.69
CA ARG A 39 1.03 10.11 -6.19
C ARG A 39 1.63 8.93 -5.44
N VAL A 40 2.57 9.14 -4.52
CA VAL A 40 3.13 8.07 -3.70
C VAL A 40 3.20 8.55 -2.25
N THR A 41 2.29 8.05 -1.43
CA THR A 41 2.23 8.37 -0.01
C THR A 41 2.64 7.16 0.81
N ALA A 42 3.70 7.28 1.60
CA ALA A 42 4.18 6.24 2.50
C ALA A 42 3.92 6.62 3.97
N VAL A 43 3.55 5.64 4.78
CA VAL A 43 3.43 5.77 6.25
C VAL A 43 4.07 4.57 6.94
N ASP A 44 4.79 4.86 8.02
CA ASP A 44 5.41 3.86 8.89
C ASP A 44 4.59 3.70 10.18
N GLY A 45 4.57 2.47 10.69
CA GLY A 45 4.00 2.14 11.98
C GLY A 45 4.93 2.62 13.10
N LYS A 46 4.38 2.84 14.30
CA LYS A 46 5.13 3.40 15.43
C LYS A 46 6.41 2.64 15.76
N ASP A 47 6.39 1.32 15.61
CA ASP A 47 7.51 0.44 15.96
C ASP A 47 8.36 0.03 14.75
N GLY A 48 8.15 0.64 13.58
CA GLY A 48 8.84 0.29 12.32
C GLY A 48 8.54 -1.11 11.76
N GLY A 49 7.74 -1.91 12.48
CA GLY A 49 7.36 -3.28 12.09
C GLY A 49 6.25 -3.36 11.06
N ALA A 50 5.58 -2.25 10.74
CA ALA A 50 4.55 -2.20 9.71
C ALA A 50 4.75 -0.96 8.84
N ARG A 51 4.51 -1.11 7.54
CA ARG A 51 4.57 -0.02 6.56
C ARG A 51 3.42 -0.10 5.58
N LEU A 52 2.97 1.05 5.08
CA LEU A 52 1.93 1.15 4.06
C LEU A 52 2.31 2.20 3.03
N VAL A 53 2.17 1.88 1.75
CA VAL A 53 2.32 2.81 0.63
C VAL A 53 1.03 2.84 -0.17
N VAL A 54 0.63 4.04 -0.59
CA VAL A 54 -0.45 4.29 -1.54
C VAL A 54 0.13 4.85 -2.83
N PHE A 55 -0.15 4.18 -3.95
CA PHE A 55 0.21 4.61 -5.29
C PHE A 55 -1.03 5.13 -6.03
N GLY A 56 -1.00 6.37 -6.49
CA GLY A 56 -2.07 7.02 -7.25
C GLY A 56 -2.86 8.06 -6.46
N PRO A 57 -3.79 8.78 -7.12
CA PRO A 57 -4.66 9.75 -6.47
C PRO A 57 -5.53 9.09 -5.41
N CYS A 58 -5.37 9.51 -4.15
CA CYS A 58 -6.10 9.01 -3.00
C CYS A 58 -6.44 10.17 -2.07
N ALA A 59 -7.70 10.30 -1.68
CA ALA A 59 -8.15 11.34 -0.76
C ALA A 59 -7.85 11.02 0.73
N ALA A 60 -7.20 9.89 1.02
CA ALA A 60 -6.84 9.50 2.37
C ALA A 60 -5.93 10.53 3.05
N ARG A 61 -6.28 10.91 4.26
CA ARG A 61 -5.42 11.72 5.12
C ARG A 61 -4.41 10.84 5.83
N HIS A 62 -3.27 11.40 6.18
CA HIS A 62 -2.20 10.69 6.88
C HIS A 62 -2.69 9.92 8.13
N GLY A 63 -3.54 10.53 8.96
CA GLY A 63 -4.10 9.88 10.14
C GLY A 63 -5.01 8.67 9.83
N GLU A 64 -5.66 8.65 8.68
CA GLU A 64 -6.47 7.51 8.23
C GLU A 64 -5.58 6.36 7.77
N LEU A 65 -4.51 6.67 7.02
CA LEU A 65 -3.50 5.68 6.63
C LEU A 65 -2.83 5.03 7.85
N VAL A 66 -2.51 5.81 8.87
CA VAL A 66 -1.95 5.32 10.15
C VAL A 66 -2.95 4.42 10.89
N ARG A 67 -4.25 4.71 10.85
CA ARG A 67 -5.28 3.82 11.44
C ARG A 67 -5.36 2.48 10.72
N VAL A 68 -5.37 2.49 9.38
CA VAL A 68 -5.35 1.25 8.57
C VAL A 68 -4.09 0.44 8.85
N LEU A 69 -2.94 1.11 8.97
CA LEU A 69 -1.67 0.45 9.26
C LEU A 69 -1.68 -0.27 10.62
N ASN A 70 -2.24 0.37 11.65
CA ASN A 70 -2.21 -0.13 13.04
C ASN A 70 -3.31 -1.11 13.41
N GLY A 71 -4.39 -1.23 12.63
CA GLY A 71 -5.51 -2.09 13.04
C GLY A 71 -6.56 -2.43 11.98
N GLY A 72 -6.61 -1.71 10.85
CA GLY A 72 -7.58 -1.97 9.77
C GLY A 72 -7.09 -3.03 8.79
N ARG A 73 -7.98 -3.89 8.27
CA ARG A 73 -7.72 -4.59 7.00
C ARG A 73 -8.16 -3.65 5.88
N PRO A 74 -7.27 -3.28 4.93
CA PRO A 74 -7.67 -2.45 3.78
C PRO A 74 -8.91 -3.07 3.10
N GLY A 75 -9.94 -2.25 2.84
CA GLY A 75 -11.16 -2.68 2.16
C GLY A 75 -12.24 -3.35 3.03
N ARG A 76 -12.04 -3.55 4.35
CA ARG A 76 -13.11 -3.97 5.27
C ARG A 76 -13.48 -2.82 6.21
N GLY A 77 -14.74 -2.36 6.18
CA GLY A 77 -15.29 -1.50 7.22
C GLY A 77 -15.10 0.02 7.05
N GLY A 78 -15.05 0.54 5.82
CA GLY A 78 -15.06 1.99 5.57
C GLY A 78 -13.70 2.60 5.20
N ASP A 79 -12.64 1.80 5.14
CA ASP A 79 -11.30 2.24 4.73
C ASP A 79 -11.15 2.29 3.20
N VAL A 80 -12.10 2.93 2.51
CA VAL A 80 -12.02 3.20 1.07
C VAL A 80 -12.20 4.69 0.85
N TRP A 81 -11.22 5.30 0.19
CA TRP A 81 -11.18 6.73 -0.05
C TRP A 81 -11.51 7.03 -1.52
N PRO A 82 -12.06 8.20 -1.84
CA PRO A 82 -12.18 8.65 -3.22
C PRO A 82 -10.81 8.62 -3.94
N GLY A 83 -10.80 8.13 -5.18
CA GLY A 83 -9.60 8.10 -6.01
C GLY A 83 -9.38 6.79 -6.78
N SER A 84 -8.22 6.71 -7.43
CA SER A 84 -7.76 5.54 -8.18
C SER A 84 -6.36 5.21 -7.69
N TYR A 85 -6.27 4.26 -6.78
CA TYR A 85 -5.04 3.97 -6.07
C TYR A 85 -4.83 2.49 -5.79
N THR A 86 -3.57 2.13 -5.60
CA THR A 86 -3.16 0.82 -5.10
C THR A 86 -2.49 0.98 -3.74
N VAL A 87 -2.93 0.20 -2.77
CA VAL A 87 -2.32 0.11 -1.44
C VAL A 87 -1.44 -1.12 -1.37
N VAL A 88 -0.21 -0.94 -0.92
CA VAL A 88 0.72 -2.00 -0.55
C VAL A 88 0.98 -1.89 0.95
N ARG A 89 0.64 -2.94 1.70
CA ARG A 89 0.92 -3.02 3.13
C ARG A 89 1.90 -4.16 3.41
N SER A 90 2.90 -3.89 4.24
CA SER A 90 3.79 -4.90 4.81
C SER A 90 3.70 -4.84 6.33
N SER A 91 3.59 -5.99 6.98
CA SER A 91 3.66 -6.11 8.44
C SER A 91 4.53 -7.30 8.81
N ARG A 92 5.56 -7.05 9.62
CA ARG A 92 6.26 -8.08 10.38
C ARG A 92 5.34 -8.48 11.52
N ALA A 93 4.45 -9.44 11.30
CA ALA A 93 3.66 -10.00 12.39
C ALA A 93 4.62 -10.60 13.42
N GLY A 94 4.51 -10.18 14.68
CA GLY A 94 5.23 -10.81 15.78
C GLY A 94 4.77 -12.26 15.91
N GLY A 95 5.61 -13.19 15.44
CA GLY A 95 5.32 -14.62 15.35
C GLY A 95 5.69 -15.18 13.99
N ASP A 96 6.99 -15.22 13.68
CA ASP A 96 7.72 -16.00 12.65
C ASP A 96 7.15 -16.25 11.24
N ILE A 97 6.02 -15.66 10.87
CA ILE A 97 5.46 -15.75 9.52
C ILE A 97 5.04 -14.34 9.09
N PRO A 98 5.79 -13.68 8.20
CA PRO A 98 5.34 -12.46 7.55
C PRO A 98 3.99 -12.74 6.88
N LEU A 99 2.95 -11.99 7.24
CA LEU A 99 1.70 -12.04 6.49
C LEU A 99 2.02 -11.62 5.05
N PRO A 100 1.42 -12.28 4.03
CA PRO A 100 1.63 -11.88 2.66
C PRO A 100 1.21 -10.41 2.49
N PRO A 101 1.94 -9.63 1.67
CA PRO A 101 1.55 -8.26 1.36
C PRO A 101 0.14 -8.29 0.78
N VAL A 102 -0.77 -7.56 1.41
CA VAL A 102 -2.12 -7.40 0.87
C VAL A 102 -2.05 -6.25 -0.12
N MET A 103 -2.15 -6.58 -1.41
CA MET A 103 -2.31 -5.60 -2.47
C MET A 103 -3.80 -5.35 -2.64
N PHE A 104 -4.22 -4.10 -2.45
CA PHE A 104 -5.60 -3.70 -2.66
C PHE A 104 -5.63 -2.58 -3.69
N SER A 105 -6.29 -2.83 -4.82
CA SER A 105 -6.58 -1.79 -5.80
C SER A 105 -8.02 -1.33 -5.59
N ALA A 106 -8.19 -0.06 -5.24
CA ALA A 106 -9.49 0.58 -5.20
C ALA A 106 -9.58 1.63 -6.30
N VAL A 107 -10.63 1.53 -7.09
CA VAL A 107 -11.10 2.62 -7.94
C VAL A 107 -12.44 3.03 -7.35
N LEU A 108 -12.44 4.10 -6.56
CA LEU A 108 -13.67 4.72 -6.08
C LEU A 108 -13.86 6.01 -6.87
N GLN A 109 -14.64 5.93 -7.95
CA GLN A 109 -15.18 7.11 -8.60
C GLN A 109 -16.29 7.67 -7.72
N GLU A 110 -16.30 8.97 -7.48
CA GLU A 110 -17.41 9.62 -6.77
C GLU A 110 -18.71 9.35 -7.52
N GLY A 111 -19.53 8.43 -7.01
CA GLY A 111 -20.79 8.04 -7.65
C GLY A 111 -21.26 6.65 -7.26
N ARG A 112 -22.01 6.56 -6.15
CA ARG A 112 -23.02 5.52 -5.84
C ARG A 112 -22.57 4.06 -5.92
N TRP A 113 -22.45 3.42 -4.76
CA TRP A 113 -22.52 1.95 -4.67
C TRP A 113 -23.96 1.47 -5.00
N PRO A 114 -24.16 0.48 -5.89
CA PRO A 114 -25.46 -0.19 -6.03
C PRO A 114 -25.75 -1.01 -4.76
N PRO A 115 -26.98 -1.02 -4.21
CA PRO A 115 -27.29 -1.82 -3.03
C PRO A 115 -26.92 -3.28 -3.31
N GLY A 116 -26.12 -3.88 -2.42
CA GLY A 116 -25.81 -5.31 -2.49
C GLY A 116 -27.09 -6.15 -2.36
N PRO A 117 -27.12 -7.37 -2.92
CA PRO A 117 -28.27 -8.25 -2.76
C PRO A 117 -28.45 -8.59 -1.27
N ALA A 118 -29.71 -8.48 -0.82
CA ALA A 118 -30.18 -8.81 0.53
C ALA A 118 -30.07 -10.31 0.84
#